data_AF-S7TEG4-F1
#
_entry.id   AF-S7TEG4-F1
#
_cell.length_a   1.000
_cell.length_b   1.000
_cell.length_c   1.000
_cell.angle_alpha   90.00
_cell.angle_beta   90.00
_cell.angle_gamma   90.00
#
_symmetry.space_group_name_H-M   'P 1'
#
loop_
_entity.id
_entity.type
_entity.pdbx_description
1 polymer ?
#
loop_
_entity_poly.entity_id
_entity_poly.type
_entity_poly.pdbx_seq_one_letter_code
_entity_poly.pdbx_strand_id
1 'polypeptide(L)'
;MASSEKRGFFVWWGVAVLSFVLFSTNAYHRVVPFDLRAEFSPPPIPYRDALRRLDALQPLLSAQEFAIQATQIYHSAIRYDWPDGLSRIDFRDNWILFLASGLDPLLAALKLQRQETRIFTNFESFKYQRALGRGFGICSQNALGLADLLHRRYGVQTRVVGLDGHVVLQIELDDGGSMISDPSLGLTLPFGIDDAPGEIGYVRRVYGEAGHAGLGERYDEQGNLLGPEVGAGPYAPPFYRQKAVQWFERTADVASWLLSFCTFLFAVGKIRRSRARR
;
A
#
# COMPACT_ATOMS: atom_id res chain seq x y z
N MET A 1 1.84 41.83 33.01
CA MET A 1 1.59 41.71 31.56
C MET A 1 2.76 41.10 30.78
N ALA A 2 4.02 41.48 31.03
CA ALA A 2 5.17 40.95 30.28
C ALA A 2 5.37 39.40 30.33
N SER A 3 4.88 38.72 31.37
CA SER A 3 5.03 37.26 31.51
C SER A 3 4.04 36.46 30.66
N SER A 4 2.80 36.93 30.47
CA SER A 4 1.79 36.24 29.65
C SER A 4 2.10 36.34 28.15
N GLU A 5 2.60 37.48 27.69
CA GLU A 5 2.99 37.67 26.30
C GLU A 5 4.22 36.86 25.89
N LYS A 6 5.19 36.70 26.80
CA LYS A 6 6.34 35.81 26.58
C LYS A 6 5.88 34.36 26.45
N ARG A 7 4.98 33.88 27.32
CA ARG A 7 4.41 32.52 27.23
C ARG A 7 3.68 32.32 25.89
N GLY A 8 2.86 33.28 25.47
CA GLY A 8 2.14 33.19 24.19
C GLY A 8 3.08 33.06 22.98
N PHE A 9 4.17 33.84 22.95
CA PHE A 9 5.17 33.73 21.88
C PHE A 9 5.79 32.32 21.79
N PHE A 10 6.25 31.77 22.92
CA PHE A 10 6.89 30.44 22.93
C PHE A 10 5.93 29.31 22.54
N VAL A 11 4.67 29.39 22.97
CA VAL A 11 3.64 28.42 22.55
C VAL A 11 3.47 28.43 21.04
N TRP A 12 3.25 29.59 20.43
CA TRP A 12 3.05 29.67 18.97
C TRP A 12 4.32 29.34 18.19
N TRP A 13 5.50 29.64 18.72
CA TRP A 13 6.77 29.23 18.12
C TRP A 13 6.91 27.71 18.11
N GLY A 14 6.61 27.03 19.23
CA GLY A 14 6.62 25.57 19.29
C GLY A 14 5.64 24.93 18.30
N VAL A 15 4.41 25.47 18.21
CA VAL A 15 3.41 25.01 17.22
C VAL A 15 3.93 25.19 15.79
N ALA A 16 4.52 26.35 15.46
CA ALA A 16 5.07 26.59 14.12
C ALA A 16 6.17 25.58 13.77
N VAL A 17 7.12 25.34 14.68
CA VAL A 17 8.20 24.37 14.46
C VAL A 17 7.65 22.96 14.25
N LEU A 18 6.76 22.50 15.13
CA LEU A 18 6.17 21.17 15.03
C LEU A 18 5.40 21.00 13.71
N SER A 19 4.54 21.95 13.35
CA SER A 19 3.77 21.90 12.11
C SER A 19 4.65 21.92 10.86
N PHE A 20 5.75 22.68 10.87
CA PHE A 20 6.72 22.69 9.78
C PHE A 20 7.45 21.34 9.65
N VAL A 21 7.83 20.73 10.77
CA VAL A 21 8.45 19.40 10.78
C VAL A 21 7.48 18.37 10.20
N LEU A 22 6.23 18.32 10.69
CA LEU A 22 5.20 17.39 10.20
C LEU A 22 4.94 17.56 8.69
N PHE A 23 4.83 18.81 8.24
CA PHE A 23 4.67 19.12 6.82
C PHE A 23 5.85 18.60 5.99
N SER A 24 7.08 18.87 6.45
CA SER A 24 8.30 18.54 5.72
C SER A 24 8.54 17.03 5.68
N THR A 25 8.33 16.32 6.79
CA THR A 25 8.49 14.86 6.85
C THR A 25 7.45 14.15 6.00
N ASN A 26 6.18 14.57 6.07
CA ASN A 26 5.12 13.98 5.25
C ASN A 26 5.37 14.23 3.75
N ALA A 27 5.82 15.44 3.37
CA ALA A 27 6.20 15.75 2.00
C ALA A 27 7.38 14.89 1.51
N TYR A 28 8.41 14.71 2.36
CA TYR A 28 9.56 13.85 2.04
C TYR A 28 9.15 12.39 1.85
N HIS A 29 8.37 11.83 2.78
CA HIS A 29 8.02 10.40 2.76
C HIS A 29 7.03 9.99 1.67
N ARG A 30 6.34 10.95 1.06
CA ARG A 30 5.58 10.71 -0.18
C ARG A 30 6.49 10.40 -1.38
N VAL A 31 7.70 10.94 -1.40
CA VAL A 31 8.68 10.73 -2.47
C VAL A 31 9.62 9.58 -2.11
N VAL A 32 10.01 9.49 -0.84
CA VAL A 32 10.89 8.46 -0.31
C VAL A 32 10.15 7.68 0.77
N PRO A 33 9.44 6.61 0.40
CA PRO A 33 8.66 5.81 1.34
C PRO A 33 9.52 5.35 2.50
N PHE A 34 8.92 5.28 3.67
CA PHE A 34 9.59 4.74 4.84
C PHE A 34 9.85 3.25 4.62
N ASP A 35 11.13 2.85 4.61
CA ASP A 35 11.55 1.49 4.31
C ASP A 35 11.73 0.69 5.61
N LEU A 36 10.73 -0.12 5.95
CA LEU A 36 10.73 -0.96 7.16
C LEU A 36 11.50 -2.28 6.97
N ARG A 37 11.98 -2.58 5.77
CA ARG A 37 12.60 -3.90 5.49
C ARG A 37 13.87 -4.18 6.27
N ALA A 38 14.59 -3.12 6.66
CA ALA A 38 15.81 -3.26 7.45
C ALA A 38 15.54 -3.87 8.84
N GLU A 39 14.29 -3.85 9.31
CA GLU A 39 13.86 -4.44 10.59
C GLU A 39 13.66 -5.96 10.51
N PHE A 40 13.73 -6.56 9.31
CA PHE A 40 13.53 -8.00 9.11
C PHE A 40 14.85 -8.77 9.01
N SER A 41 14.79 -10.05 9.41
CA SER A 41 15.91 -11.00 9.28
C SER A 41 15.41 -12.31 8.63
N PRO A 42 15.91 -12.68 7.44
CA PRO A 42 16.72 -11.84 6.55
C PRO A 42 15.92 -10.65 6.00
N PRO A 43 16.57 -9.52 5.66
CA PRO A 43 15.87 -8.38 5.08
C PRO A 43 15.46 -8.67 3.63
N PRO A 44 14.21 -8.39 3.22
CA PRO A 44 13.81 -8.37 1.81
C PRO A 44 14.64 -7.34 1.03
N ILE A 45 14.62 -7.42 -0.31
CA ILE A 45 15.36 -6.45 -1.13
C ILE A 45 14.87 -5.01 -0.86
N PRO A 46 15.78 -4.02 -0.69
CA PRO A 46 15.39 -2.64 -0.38
C PRO A 46 14.50 -1.98 -1.45
N TYR A 47 13.70 -0.97 -1.05
CA TYR A 47 12.70 -0.32 -1.94
C TYR A 47 13.33 0.17 -3.23
N ARG A 48 14.43 0.91 -3.05
CA ARG A 48 15.14 1.58 -4.14
C ARG A 48 15.81 0.56 -5.06
N ASP A 49 16.26 -0.56 -4.51
CA ASP A 49 16.92 -1.60 -5.29
C ASP A 49 15.89 -2.41 -6.10
N ALA A 50 14.72 -2.71 -5.52
CA ALA A 50 13.60 -3.29 -6.26
C ALA A 50 13.20 -2.40 -7.45
N LEU A 51 12.96 -1.11 -7.21
CA LEU A 51 12.63 -0.18 -8.30
C LEU A 51 13.75 -0.05 -9.33
N ARG A 52 15.02 0.06 -8.91
CA ARG A 52 16.14 0.16 -9.85
C ARG A 52 16.22 -1.07 -10.76
N ARG A 53 15.98 -2.28 -10.22
CA ARG A 53 15.96 -3.52 -11.02
C ARG A 53 14.82 -3.50 -12.04
N LEU A 54 13.62 -3.12 -11.61
CA LEU A 54 12.46 -3.03 -12.51
C LEU A 54 12.67 -1.97 -13.61
N ASP A 55 13.14 -0.78 -13.25
CA ASP A 55 13.42 0.31 -14.19
C ASP A 55 14.48 -0.10 -15.24
N ALA A 56 15.46 -0.90 -14.85
CA ALA A 56 16.49 -1.40 -15.75
C ALA A 56 15.97 -2.50 -16.72
N LEU A 57 14.99 -3.29 -16.30
CA LEU A 57 14.45 -4.41 -17.09
C LEU A 57 13.33 -3.98 -18.05
N GLN A 58 12.51 -3.00 -17.66
CA GLN A 58 11.34 -2.59 -18.44
C GLN A 58 11.63 -2.27 -19.93
N PRO A 59 12.71 -1.55 -20.30
CA PRO A 59 12.96 -1.25 -21.71
C PRO A 59 13.60 -2.41 -22.48
N LEU A 60 13.99 -3.50 -21.81
CA LEU A 60 14.77 -4.60 -22.40
C LEU A 60 13.94 -5.86 -22.68
N LEU A 61 12.78 -5.99 -22.04
CA LEU A 61 11.99 -7.22 -22.02
C LEU A 61 10.66 -7.02 -22.75
N SER A 62 10.11 -8.11 -23.27
CA SER A 62 8.70 -8.14 -23.68
C SER A 62 7.77 -7.88 -22.49
N ALA A 63 6.52 -7.49 -22.73
CA ALA A 63 5.54 -7.28 -21.65
C ALA A 63 5.39 -8.52 -20.75
N GLN A 64 5.37 -9.72 -21.34
CA GLN A 64 5.26 -10.98 -20.61
C GLN A 64 6.51 -11.25 -19.75
N GLU A 65 7.71 -11.16 -20.32
CA GLU A 65 8.96 -11.35 -19.57
C GLU A 65 9.11 -10.32 -18.46
N PHE A 66 8.76 -9.06 -18.74
CA PHE A 66 8.77 -8.00 -17.73
C PHE A 66 7.79 -8.29 -16.60
N ALA A 67 6.57 -8.73 -16.89
CA ALA A 67 5.58 -9.09 -15.88
C ALA A 67 6.05 -10.24 -14.98
N ILE A 68 6.67 -11.28 -15.55
CA ILE A 68 7.27 -12.40 -14.80
C ILE A 68 8.36 -11.88 -13.86
N GLN A 69 9.33 -11.13 -14.40
CA GLN A 69 10.43 -10.58 -13.60
C GLN A 69 9.92 -9.61 -12.53
N ALA A 70 8.92 -8.79 -12.86
CA ALA A 70 8.34 -7.84 -11.93
C ALA A 70 7.68 -8.53 -10.75
N THR A 71 6.97 -9.63 -11.00
CA THR A 71 6.34 -10.46 -9.97
C THR A 71 7.38 -11.04 -9.01
N GLN A 72 8.48 -11.60 -9.54
CA GLN A 72 9.56 -12.18 -8.76
C GLN A 72 10.33 -11.13 -7.93
N ILE A 73 10.65 -9.98 -8.54
CA ILE A 73 11.31 -8.87 -7.86
C ILE A 73 10.42 -8.32 -6.75
N TYR A 74 9.12 -8.12 -7.03
CA TYR A 74 8.17 -7.64 -6.04
C TYR A 74 8.07 -8.62 -4.87
N HIS A 75 7.89 -9.93 -5.13
CA HIS A 75 7.87 -10.99 -4.12
C HIS A 75 9.12 -10.97 -3.23
N SER A 76 10.30 -10.82 -3.84
CA SER A 76 11.58 -10.74 -3.11
C SER A 76 11.73 -9.49 -2.24
N ALA A 77 10.89 -8.47 -2.48
CA ALA A 77 10.90 -7.19 -1.79
C ALA A 77 9.86 -7.08 -0.67
N ILE A 78 9.10 -8.14 -0.44
CA ILE A 78 8.03 -8.17 0.56
C ILE A 78 8.10 -9.43 1.43
N ARG A 79 7.56 -9.34 2.64
CA ARG A 79 7.21 -10.51 3.46
C ARG A 79 5.72 -10.80 3.41
N TYR A 80 5.37 -12.07 3.37
CA TYR A 80 3.99 -12.52 3.39
C TYR A 80 3.45 -12.67 4.83
N ASP A 81 3.35 -11.58 5.57
CA ASP A 81 2.78 -11.53 6.91
C ASP A 81 2.41 -10.10 7.33
N TRP A 82 1.71 -9.98 8.47
CA TRP A 82 1.59 -8.74 9.22
C TRP A 82 2.55 -8.80 10.41
N PRO A 83 3.68 -8.08 10.39
CA PRO A 83 4.64 -8.11 11.48
C PRO A 83 4.09 -7.43 12.73
N ASP A 84 4.18 -8.12 13.87
CA ASP A 84 3.72 -7.60 15.15
C ASP A 84 4.46 -6.31 15.52
N GLY A 85 3.70 -5.29 15.91
CA GLY A 85 4.23 -3.99 16.32
C GLY A 85 4.74 -3.08 15.19
N LEU A 86 4.93 -3.61 13.97
CA LEU A 86 5.45 -2.86 12.82
C LEU A 86 4.39 -2.57 11.74
N SER A 87 3.21 -3.19 11.80
CA SER A 87 2.20 -3.08 10.74
C SER A 87 1.61 -1.68 10.55
N ARG A 88 1.63 -0.85 11.61
CA ARG A 88 1.08 0.51 11.61
C ARG A 88 1.82 1.41 10.62
N ILE A 89 1.08 2.34 10.02
CA ILE A 89 1.69 3.41 9.23
C ILE A 89 2.59 4.27 10.12
N ASP A 90 3.84 4.48 9.74
CA ASP A 90 4.78 5.33 10.48
C ASP A 90 4.23 6.76 10.60
N PHE A 91 4.39 7.37 11.77
CA PHE A 91 3.93 8.73 12.04
C PHE A 91 4.49 9.77 11.05
N ARG A 92 5.73 9.57 10.57
CA ARG A 92 6.40 10.43 9.60
C ARG A 92 5.88 10.24 8.18
N ASP A 93 5.40 9.03 7.83
CA ASP A 93 4.73 8.77 6.56
C ASP A 93 3.37 9.48 6.56
N ASN A 94 2.48 9.12 7.50
CA ASN A 94 1.17 9.77 7.59
C ASN A 94 0.64 9.75 9.03
N TRP A 95 0.76 10.89 9.72
CA TRP A 95 0.34 11.02 11.12
C TRP A 95 -1.18 10.84 11.32
N ILE A 96 -2.02 11.13 10.32
CA ILE A 96 -3.47 10.90 10.42
C ILE A 96 -3.76 9.40 10.43
N LEU A 97 -3.16 8.64 9.49
CA LEU A 97 -3.30 7.17 9.46
C LEU A 97 -2.70 6.53 10.71
N PHE A 98 -1.55 7.03 11.18
CA PHE A 98 -0.95 6.57 12.45
C PHE A 98 -1.91 6.75 13.63
N LEU A 99 -2.50 7.94 13.80
CA LEU A 99 -3.46 8.19 14.87
C LEU A 99 -4.74 7.37 14.70
N ALA A 100 -5.19 7.14 13.46
CA ALA A 100 -6.35 6.30 13.17
C ALA A 100 -6.19 4.85 13.64
N SER A 101 -4.95 4.34 13.74
CA SER A 101 -4.67 3.02 14.34
C SER A 101 -5.18 2.88 15.78
N GLY A 102 -5.27 4.00 16.51
CA GLY A 102 -5.86 4.04 17.85
C GLY A 102 -7.38 3.78 17.87
N LEU A 103 -8.05 3.84 16.71
CA LEU A 103 -9.49 3.59 16.59
C LEU A 103 -9.82 2.10 16.45
N ASP A 104 -8.84 1.23 16.14
CA ASP A 104 -9.10 -0.19 15.93
C ASP A 104 -9.79 -0.88 17.14
N PRO A 105 -9.37 -0.66 18.41
CA PRO A 105 -10.06 -1.25 19.55
C PRO A 105 -11.52 -0.77 19.67
N LEU A 106 -11.79 0.50 19.36
CA LEU A 106 -13.14 1.06 19.37
C LEU A 106 -14.00 0.47 18.26
N LEU A 107 -13.47 0.38 17.03
CA LEU A 107 -14.18 -0.23 15.90
C LEU A 107 -14.51 -1.70 16.17
N ALA A 108 -13.59 -2.43 16.81
CA ALA A 108 -13.82 -3.81 17.22
C ALA A 108 -14.89 -3.90 18.32
N ALA A 109 -14.85 -3.04 19.34
CA ALA A 109 -15.86 -2.99 20.40
C ALA A 109 -17.27 -2.67 19.85
N LEU A 110 -17.34 -1.81 18.83
CA LEU A 110 -18.58 -1.47 18.15
C LEU A 110 -19.01 -2.50 17.09
N LYS A 111 -18.28 -3.60 16.91
CA LYS A 111 -18.52 -4.63 15.86
C LYS A 111 -18.56 -4.03 14.45
N LEU A 112 -17.87 -2.91 14.23
CA LEU A 112 -17.74 -2.26 12.91
C LEU A 112 -16.59 -2.85 12.08
N GLN A 113 -15.76 -3.70 12.70
CA GLN A 113 -14.77 -4.54 12.05
C GLN A 113 -14.74 -5.93 12.69
N ARG A 114 -14.32 -6.97 11.95
CA ARG A 114 -13.97 -8.27 12.53
C ARG A 114 -12.76 -8.07 13.43
N GLN A 115 -12.69 -8.82 14.52
CA GLN A 115 -11.57 -8.73 15.46
C GLN A 115 -10.21 -9.03 14.80
N GLU A 116 -10.22 -9.86 13.76
CA GLU A 116 -9.04 -10.23 12.96
C GLU A 116 -8.61 -9.12 12.00
N THR A 117 -9.55 -8.26 11.59
CA THR A 117 -9.29 -7.16 10.65
C THR A 117 -9.05 -5.88 11.44
N ARG A 118 -7.81 -5.64 11.85
CA ARG A 118 -7.40 -4.34 12.42
C ARG A 118 -7.17 -3.35 11.28
N ILE A 119 -8.23 -2.68 10.82
CA ILE A 119 -8.24 -1.93 9.53
C ILE A 119 -7.12 -0.87 9.45
N PHE A 120 -6.80 -0.20 10.56
CA PHE A 120 -5.79 0.86 10.57
C PHE A 120 -4.40 0.40 11.02
N THR A 121 -4.33 -0.65 11.84
CA THR A 121 -3.06 -1.26 12.24
C THR A 121 -2.50 -2.12 11.11
N ASN A 122 -3.31 -3.00 10.53
CA ASN A 122 -2.95 -3.82 9.37
C ASN A 122 -3.47 -3.14 8.09
N PHE A 123 -3.06 -1.88 7.93
CA PHE A 123 -3.58 -1.01 6.87
C PHE A 123 -3.12 -1.48 5.50
N GLU A 124 -4.06 -1.70 4.60
CA GLU A 124 -3.77 -2.03 3.20
C GLU A 124 -3.78 -0.77 2.33
N SER A 125 -2.61 -0.43 1.80
CA SER A 125 -2.39 0.73 0.93
C SER A 125 -2.67 0.39 -0.51
N PHE A 126 -3.38 1.28 -1.22
CA PHE A 126 -3.59 1.18 -2.66
C PHE A 126 -2.47 1.84 -3.45
N LYS A 127 -1.52 2.47 -2.76
CA LYS A 127 -0.32 3.06 -3.34
C LYS A 127 0.85 2.10 -3.23
N TYR A 128 1.47 1.78 -4.36
CA TYR A 128 2.62 0.88 -4.36
C TYR A 128 3.78 1.44 -3.53
N GLN A 129 3.95 2.77 -3.47
CA GLN A 129 5.02 3.40 -2.72
C GLN A 129 5.00 2.98 -1.25
N ARG A 130 3.80 2.96 -0.64
CA ARG A 130 3.60 2.59 0.76
C ARG A 130 3.49 1.07 0.96
N ALA A 131 2.89 0.35 0.01
CA ALA A 131 2.84 -1.11 0.03
C ALA A 131 4.25 -1.72 -0.04
N LEU A 132 4.99 -1.41 -1.11
CA LEU A 132 6.35 -1.87 -1.33
C LEU A 132 7.34 -1.21 -0.38
N GLY A 133 7.12 0.04 0.04
CA GLY A 133 7.97 0.74 1.00
C GLY A 133 8.03 0.02 2.34
N ARG A 134 6.87 -0.36 2.89
CA ARG A 134 6.81 -1.15 4.14
C ARG A 134 7.41 -2.55 3.98
N GLY A 135 7.28 -3.16 2.81
CA GLY A 135 7.92 -4.45 2.51
C GLY A 135 7.27 -5.64 3.22
N PHE A 136 5.99 -5.56 3.53
CA PHE A 136 5.20 -6.68 4.07
C PHE A 136 3.72 -6.51 3.72
N GLY A 137 2.98 -7.61 3.75
CA GLY A 137 1.54 -7.63 3.56
C GLY A 137 1.03 -9.03 3.20
N ILE A 138 -0.29 -9.19 3.30
CA ILE A 138 -0.99 -10.39 2.85
C ILE A 138 -1.34 -10.31 1.35
N CYS A 139 -2.03 -11.32 0.83
CA CYS A 139 -2.27 -11.48 -0.59
C CYS A 139 -2.92 -10.26 -1.26
N SER A 140 -3.95 -9.71 -0.64
CA SER A 140 -4.63 -8.49 -1.11
C SER A 140 -3.70 -7.29 -1.18
N GLN A 141 -2.90 -7.01 -0.15
CA GLN A 141 -1.93 -5.91 -0.15
C GLN A 141 -0.89 -6.07 -1.27
N ASN A 142 -0.41 -7.30 -1.48
CA ASN A 142 0.62 -7.57 -2.48
C ASN A 142 0.08 -7.41 -3.90
N ALA A 143 -1.11 -7.94 -4.16
CA ALA A 143 -1.81 -7.76 -5.44
C ALA A 143 -2.11 -6.29 -5.72
N LEU A 144 -2.65 -5.55 -4.74
CA LEU A 144 -2.91 -4.10 -4.87
C LEU A 144 -1.63 -3.30 -5.12
N GLY A 145 -0.56 -3.59 -4.38
CA GLY A 145 0.71 -2.88 -4.50
C GLY A 145 1.40 -3.13 -5.84
N LEU A 146 1.44 -4.38 -6.31
CA LEU A 146 1.99 -4.68 -7.62
C LEU A 146 1.11 -4.13 -8.75
N ALA A 147 -0.22 -4.20 -8.64
CA ALA A 147 -1.15 -3.62 -9.60
C ALA A 147 -0.92 -2.11 -9.78
N ASP A 148 -0.84 -1.36 -8.67
CA ASP A 148 -0.60 0.08 -8.71
C ASP A 148 0.80 0.41 -9.25
N LEU A 149 1.82 -0.40 -8.93
CA LEU A 149 3.18 -0.24 -9.45
C LEU A 149 3.22 -0.39 -10.97
N LEU A 150 2.73 -1.54 -11.48
CA LEU A 150 2.72 -1.85 -12.89
C LEU A 150 1.91 -0.83 -13.69
N HIS A 151 0.72 -0.49 -13.19
CA HIS A 151 -0.15 0.46 -13.86
C HIS A 151 0.39 1.90 -13.84
N ARG A 152 0.72 2.44 -12.67
CA ARG A 152 1.09 3.87 -12.56
C ARG A 152 2.51 4.17 -13.02
N ARG A 153 3.45 3.24 -12.83
CA ARG A 153 4.86 3.49 -13.16
C ARG A 153 5.22 3.06 -14.57
N TYR A 154 4.65 1.95 -15.03
CA TYR A 154 5.04 1.32 -16.30
C TYR A 154 3.92 1.29 -17.35
N GLY A 155 2.72 1.78 -17.02
CA GLY A 155 1.58 1.82 -17.96
C GLY A 155 0.99 0.44 -18.30
N VAL A 156 1.40 -0.61 -17.59
CA VAL A 156 0.94 -1.98 -17.81
C VAL A 156 -0.50 -2.10 -17.32
N GLN A 157 -1.38 -2.62 -18.17
CA GLN A 157 -2.79 -2.80 -17.82
C GLN A 157 -2.90 -4.02 -16.90
N THR A 158 -3.47 -3.81 -15.72
CA THR A 158 -3.63 -4.87 -14.72
C THR A 158 -5.02 -4.81 -14.10
N ARG A 159 -5.55 -5.94 -13.64
CA ARG A 159 -6.81 -6.03 -12.91
C ARG A 159 -6.62 -6.96 -11.72
N VAL A 160 -6.98 -6.52 -10.53
CA VAL A 160 -6.90 -7.38 -9.35
C VAL A 160 -8.02 -8.41 -9.41
N VAL A 161 -7.69 -9.67 -9.14
CA VAL A 161 -8.60 -10.80 -9.16
C VAL A 161 -8.78 -11.31 -7.75
N GLY A 162 -10.02 -11.26 -7.25
CA GLY A 162 -10.40 -11.91 -6.01
C GLY A 162 -10.75 -13.36 -6.27
N LEU A 163 -10.09 -14.27 -5.57
CA LEU A 163 -10.42 -15.69 -5.47
C LEU A 163 -11.03 -15.93 -4.07
N ASP A 164 -11.66 -17.07 -3.82
CA ASP A 164 -12.21 -17.35 -2.48
C ASP A 164 -11.10 -17.33 -1.42
N GLY A 165 -11.03 -16.26 -0.62
CA GLY A 165 -9.96 -16.08 0.38
C GLY A 165 -8.52 -15.95 -0.16
N HIS A 166 -8.32 -15.68 -1.46
CA HIS A 166 -6.99 -15.34 -2.02
C HIS A 166 -7.12 -14.20 -3.05
N VAL A 167 -6.03 -13.48 -3.31
CA VAL A 167 -6.05 -12.34 -4.24
C VAL A 167 -4.81 -12.36 -5.11
N VAL A 168 -5.02 -12.27 -6.42
CA VAL A 168 -3.96 -12.26 -7.44
C VAL A 168 -4.17 -11.10 -8.41
N LEU A 169 -3.32 -11.01 -9.43
CA LEU A 169 -3.34 -9.98 -10.44
C LEU A 169 -3.50 -10.62 -11.83
N GLN A 170 -4.42 -10.14 -12.64
CA GLN A 170 -4.39 -10.36 -14.08
C GLN A 170 -3.62 -9.21 -14.74
N ILE A 171 -2.72 -9.54 -15.66
CA ILE A 171 -1.91 -8.61 -16.43
C ILE A 171 -2.27 -8.81 -17.90
N GLU A 172 -2.67 -7.74 -18.58
CA GLU A 172 -2.93 -7.78 -20.03
C GLU A 172 -1.60 -7.62 -20.78
N LEU A 173 -1.41 -8.42 -21.82
CA LEU A 173 -0.20 -8.46 -22.64
C LEU A 173 -0.41 -7.70 -23.96
N ASP A 174 0.70 -7.31 -24.61
CA ASP A 174 0.66 -6.51 -25.83
C ASP A 174 0.02 -7.24 -27.03
N ASP A 175 0.00 -8.56 -27.02
CA ASP A 175 -0.61 -9.41 -28.03
C ASP A 175 -2.12 -9.61 -27.84
N GLY A 176 -2.71 -8.97 -26.82
CA GLY A 176 -4.12 -9.13 -26.44
C GLY A 176 -4.39 -10.36 -25.58
N GLY A 177 -3.36 -11.15 -25.25
CA GLY A 177 -3.43 -12.19 -24.23
C GLY A 177 -3.45 -11.61 -22.83
N SER A 178 -3.61 -12.49 -21.84
CA SER A 178 -3.47 -12.12 -20.43
C SER A 178 -2.77 -13.22 -19.66
N MET A 179 -2.20 -12.84 -18.51
CA MET A 179 -1.53 -13.75 -17.61
C MET A 179 -1.91 -13.45 -16.16
N ILE A 180 -1.87 -14.46 -15.30
CA ILE A 180 -2.07 -14.29 -13.86
C ILE A 180 -0.71 -14.16 -13.18
N SER A 181 -0.63 -13.27 -12.20
CA SER A 181 0.52 -13.00 -11.36
C SER A 181 0.11 -13.08 -9.89
N ASP A 182 0.80 -13.92 -9.12
CA ASP A 182 0.69 -13.99 -7.67
C ASP A 182 1.94 -13.40 -7.02
N PRO A 183 1.94 -12.10 -6.69
CA PRO A 183 3.10 -11.45 -6.06
C PRO A 183 3.40 -11.97 -4.66
N SER A 184 2.46 -12.66 -4.02
CA SER A 184 2.65 -13.18 -2.67
C SER A 184 3.55 -14.39 -2.65
N LEU A 185 3.55 -15.15 -3.75
CA LEU A 185 4.33 -16.37 -3.94
C LEU A 185 5.41 -16.24 -5.02
N GLY A 186 5.45 -15.11 -5.74
CA GLY A 186 6.37 -14.91 -6.86
C GLY A 186 6.05 -15.78 -8.08
N LEU A 187 4.78 -16.18 -8.23
CA LEU A 187 4.33 -17.11 -9.27
C LEU A 187 3.61 -16.37 -10.40
N THR A 188 3.65 -16.95 -11.58
CA THR A 188 2.85 -16.49 -12.73
C THR A 188 2.24 -17.69 -13.45
N LEU A 189 1.08 -17.50 -14.07
CA LEU A 189 0.39 -18.48 -14.90
C LEU A 189 0.26 -17.90 -16.31
N PRO A 190 0.55 -18.67 -17.38
CA PRO A 190 0.64 -18.15 -18.75
C PRO A 190 -0.73 -18.00 -19.43
N PHE A 191 -1.78 -17.69 -18.68
CA PHE A 191 -3.15 -17.53 -19.14
C PHE A 191 -3.95 -16.63 -18.19
N GLY A 192 -5.09 -16.13 -18.65
CA GLY A 192 -5.99 -15.27 -17.89
C GLY A 192 -6.90 -16.01 -16.91
N ILE A 193 -7.64 -15.27 -16.08
CA ILE A 193 -8.56 -15.89 -15.10
C ILE A 193 -9.67 -16.70 -15.78
N ASP A 194 -10.10 -16.28 -16.98
CA ASP A 194 -11.18 -16.94 -17.73
C ASP A 194 -10.78 -18.32 -18.26
N ASP A 195 -9.49 -18.55 -18.52
CA ASP A 195 -8.94 -19.82 -18.99
C ASP A 195 -8.56 -20.77 -17.84
N ALA A 196 -8.38 -20.23 -16.63
CA ALA A 196 -7.87 -20.97 -15.48
C ALA A 196 -8.66 -22.25 -15.12
N PRO A 197 -10.01 -22.30 -15.23
CA PRO A 197 -10.77 -23.53 -14.99
C PRO A 197 -10.41 -24.67 -15.97
N GLY A 198 -10.14 -24.34 -17.23
CA GLY A 198 -9.70 -25.31 -18.24
C GLY A 198 -8.28 -25.84 -17.98
N GLU A 199 -7.46 -25.04 -17.29
CA GLU A 199 -6.06 -25.31 -16.97
C GLU A 199 -5.84 -25.72 -15.50
N ILE A 200 -6.88 -26.13 -14.78
CA ILE A 200 -6.81 -26.38 -13.32
C ILE A 200 -5.74 -27.40 -12.93
N GLY A 201 -5.47 -28.39 -13.78
CA GLY A 201 -4.38 -29.35 -13.58
C GLY A 201 -3.00 -28.68 -13.55
N TYR A 202 -2.77 -27.69 -14.42
CA TYR A 202 -1.56 -26.87 -14.42
C TYR A 202 -1.49 -25.99 -13.18
N VAL A 203 -2.59 -25.30 -12.82
CA VAL A 203 -2.67 -24.44 -11.64
C VAL A 203 -2.34 -25.21 -10.36
N ARG A 204 -3.01 -26.35 -10.14
CA ARG A 204 -2.78 -27.24 -8.98
C ARG A 204 -1.32 -27.66 -8.88
N ARG A 205 -0.69 -27.99 -10.01
CA ARG A 205 0.72 -28.39 -10.05
C ARG A 205 1.64 -27.24 -9.65
N VAL A 206 1.48 -26.06 -10.25
CA VAL A 206 2.31 -24.88 -9.96
C VAL A 206 2.20 -24.47 -8.49
N TYR A 207 0.99 -24.36 -7.96
CA TYR A 207 0.78 -24.03 -6.55
C TYR A 207 1.20 -25.16 -5.60
N GLY A 208 1.06 -26.42 -6.01
CA GLY A 208 1.52 -27.59 -5.26
C GLY A 208 3.04 -27.66 -5.13
N GLU A 209 3.76 -27.43 -6.23
CA GLU A 209 5.23 -27.34 -6.26
C GLU A 209 5.74 -26.20 -5.37
N ALA A 210 4.98 -25.11 -5.24
CA ALA A 210 5.25 -24.00 -4.33
C ALA A 210 4.85 -24.26 -2.86
N GLY A 211 4.30 -25.44 -2.53
CA GLY A 211 3.88 -25.80 -1.17
C GLY A 211 2.51 -25.25 -0.75
N HIS A 212 1.71 -24.76 -1.70
CA HIS A 212 0.42 -24.11 -1.47
C HIS A 212 -0.73 -24.78 -2.24
N ALA A 213 -0.76 -26.12 -2.27
CA ALA A 213 -1.74 -26.90 -3.06
C ALA A 213 -3.20 -26.44 -2.89
N GLY A 214 -3.62 -26.09 -1.67
CA GLY A 214 -4.98 -25.62 -1.40
C GLY A 214 -5.37 -24.29 -2.04
N LEU A 215 -4.41 -23.48 -2.51
CA LEU A 215 -4.69 -22.27 -3.29
C LEU A 215 -5.01 -22.59 -4.75
N GLY A 216 -4.45 -23.68 -5.29
CA GLY A 216 -4.70 -24.08 -6.68
C GLY A 216 -6.15 -24.47 -6.92
N GLU A 217 -6.83 -25.03 -5.91
CA GLU A 217 -8.25 -25.39 -5.95
C GLU A 217 -9.17 -24.19 -6.16
N ARG A 218 -8.74 -22.99 -5.74
CA ARG A 218 -9.60 -21.79 -5.72
C ARG A 218 -9.81 -21.14 -7.08
N TYR A 219 -9.11 -21.63 -8.09
CA TYR A 219 -9.25 -21.18 -9.48
C TYR A 219 -10.42 -21.86 -10.20
N ASP A 220 -10.93 -22.97 -9.67
CA ASP A 220 -12.07 -23.74 -10.20
C ASP A 220 -13.43 -23.26 -9.64
N GLU A 221 -13.41 -22.36 -8.65
CA GLU A 221 -14.60 -22.03 -7.88
C GLU A 221 -15.49 -20.96 -8.53
N GLN A 222 -16.81 -21.18 -8.45
CA GLN A 222 -17.84 -20.19 -8.79
C GLN A 222 -17.75 -19.02 -7.80
N GLY A 223 -16.98 -17.99 -8.14
CA GLY A 223 -16.78 -16.86 -7.24
C GLY A 223 -15.61 -15.94 -7.58
N ASN A 224 -14.81 -16.24 -8.61
CA ASN A 224 -13.73 -15.37 -9.04
C ASN A 224 -14.27 -14.00 -9.46
N LEU A 225 -13.76 -12.95 -8.82
CA LEU A 225 -14.15 -11.56 -9.07
C LEU A 225 -13.01 -10.83 -9.74
N LEU A 226 -13.11 -10.67 -11.06
CA LEU A 226 -12.24 -9.76 -11.80
C LEU A 226 -12.60 -8.31 -11.45
N GLY A 227 -11.60 -7.52 -11.10
CA GLY A 227 -11.77 -6.08 -10.87
C GLY A 227 -12.41 -5.39 -12.09
N PRO A 228 -13.40 -4.50 -11.90
CA PRO A 228 -14.20 -3.97 -13.00
C PRO A 228 -13.46 -2.99 -13.92
N GLU A 229 -12.37 -2.39 -13.44
CA GLU A 229 -11.55 -1.45 -14.21
C GLU A 229 -10.07 -1.73 -13.94
N VAL A 230 -9.20 -1.12 -14.75
CA VAL A 230 -7.74 -1.31 -14.69
C VAL A 230 -7.14 -0.65 -13.45
N GLY A 231 -6.14 -1.31 -12.87
CA GLY A 231 -5.30 -0.86 -11.77
C GLY A 231 -5.80 -1.35 -10.41
N ALA A 232 -5.21 -0.83 -9.34
CA ALA A 232 -5.53 -1.24 -7.97
C ALA A 232 -6.81 -0.57 -7.41
N GLY A 233 -7.14 0.64 -7.85
CA GLY A 233 -8.24 1.45 -7.30
C GLY A 233 -9.66 0.86 -7.48
N PRO A 234 -9.97 0.20 -8.60
CA PRO A 234 -11.31 -0.34 -8.86
C PRO A 234 -11.65 -1.62 -8.08
N TYR A 235 -10.63 -2.31 -7.55
CA TYR A 235 -10.82 -3.52 -6.76
C TYR A 235 -11.54 -3.19 -5.44
N ALA A 236 -12.70 -3.81 -5.26
CA ALA A 236 -13.52 -3.73 -4.06
C ALA A 236 -14.33 -5.03 -3.91
N PRO A 237 -13.71 -6.14 -3.48
CA PRO A 237 -14.43 -7.37 -3.17
C PRO A 237 -15.52 -7.09 -2.13
N PRO A 238 -16.50 -7.99 -1.97
CA PRO A 238 -17.57 -7.84 -0.97
C PRO A 238 -17.08 -7.79 0.48
N PHE A 239 -15.77 -8.00 0.73
CA PHE A 239 -15.16 -7.89 2.04
C PHE A 239 -14.63 -6.47 2.31
N TYR A 240 -15.32 -5.82 3.25
CA TYR A 240 -15.07 -4.50 3.81
C TYR A 240 -15.20 -3.31 2.86
N ARG A 241 -15.44 -2.15 3.47
CA ARG A 241 -15.54 -0.85 2.81
C ARG A 241 -14.19 -0.43 2.23
N GLN A 242 -13.59 -1.20 1.33
CA GLN A 242 -12.30 -0.89 0.68
C GLN A 242 -12.33 0.46 0.01
N LYS A 243 -13.45 0.82 -0.65
CA LYS A 243 -13.66 2.19 -1.15
C LYS A 243 -13.54 3.24 -0.04
N ALA A 244 -14.08 2.99 1.16
CA ALA A 244 -13.93 3.91 2.28
C ALA A 244 -12.49 3.98 2.78
N VAL A 245 -11.76 2.85 2.83
CA VAL A 245 -10.33 2.82 3.17
C VAL A 245 -9.51 3.59 2.14
N GLN A 246 -9.77 3.41 0.83
CA GLN A 246 -9.16 4.19 -0.24
C GLN A 246 -9.43 5.68 -0.11
N TRP A 247 -10.70 6.06 0.10
CA TRP A 247 -11.08 7.44 0.30
C TRP A 247 -10.42 8.02 1.54
N PHE A 248 -10.34 7.25 2.62
CA PHE A 248 -9.65 7.65 3.83
C PHE A 248 -8.16 7.81 3.61
N GLU A 249 -7.49 6.90 2.89
CA GLU A 249 -6.07 7.02 2.52
C GLU A 249 -5.81 8.32 1.75
N ARG A 250 -6.58 8.56 0.69
CA ARG A 250 -6.45 9.78 -0.15
C ARG A 250 -6.69 11.04 0.66
N THR A 251 -7.72 11.03 1.50
CA THR A 251 -8.09 12.17 2.35
C THR A 251 -7.03 12.41 3.41
N ALA A 252 -6.56 11.36 4.09
CA ALA A 252 -5.52 11.43 5.11
C ALA A 252 -4.20 11.91 4.51
N ASP A 253 -3.84 11.47 3.31
CA ASP A 253 -2.68 11.99 2.61
C ASP A 253 -2.85 13.51 2.42
N VAL A 254 -3.89 13.98 1.74
CA VAL A 254 -4.09 15.42 1.49
C VAL A 254 -4.18 16.23 2.79
N ALA A 255 -4.98 15.77 3.76
CA ALA A 255 -5.23 16.47 5.01
C ALA A 255 -3.99 16.54 5.90
N SER A 256 -3.19 15.47 5.99
CA SER A 256 -1.97 15.47 6.83
C SER A 256 -0.99 16.57 6.41
N TRP A 257 -0.94 16.86 5.11
CA TRP A 257 -0.15 17.93 4.54
C TRP A 257 -0.80 19.31 4.70
N LEU A 258 -2.07 19.48 4.28
CA LEU A 258 -2.77 20.76 4.35
C LEU A 258 -2.93 21.28 5.78
N LEU A 259 -3.31 20.40 6.72
CA LEU A 259 -3.49 20.79 8.12
C LEU A 259 -2.17 21.22 8.75
N SER A 260 -1.07 20.52 8.44
CA SER A 260 0.27 20.91 8.91
C SER A 260 0.67 22.27 8.37
N PHE A 261 0.46 22.51 7.07
CA PHE A 261 0.80 23.80 6.44
C PHE A 261 -0.06 24.96 6.98
N CYS A 262 -1.38 24.78 7.05
CA CYS A 262 -2.30 25.80 7.55
C CYS A 262 -2.02 26.14 9.02
N THR A 263 -1.73 25.14 9.86
CA THR A 263 -1.37 25.33 11.26
C THR A 263 -0.05 26.10 11.39
N PHE A 264 0.94 25.79 10.56
CA PHE A 264 2.19 26.54 10.49
C PHE A 264 1.95 28.02 10.14
N LEU A 265 1.21 28.31 9.07
CA LEU A 265 0.92 29.69 8.66
C LEU A 265 0.16 30.46 9.75
N PHE A 266 -0.82 29.81 10.38
CA PHE A 266 -1.58 30.40 11.47
C PHE A 266 -0.68 30.75 12.67
N ALA A 267 0.20 29.83 13.06
CA ALA A 267 1.15 30.03 14.15
C ALA A 267 2.15 31.17 13.84
N VAL A 268 2.69 31.23 12.62
CA VAL A 268 3.52 32.35 12.15
C VAL A 268 2.76 33.67 12.21
N GLY A 269 1.48 33.69 11.83
CA GLY A 269 0.61 34.86 11.94
C GLY A 269 0.45 35.34 13.39
N LYS A 270 0.28 34.41 14.35
CA LYS A 270 0.21 34.73 15.78
C LYS A 270 1.54 35.29 16.32
N ILE A 271 2.67 34.74 15.89
CA ILE A 271 4.02 35.23 16.24
C ILE A 271 4.25 36.65 15.72
N ARG A 272 3.86 36.94 14.47
CA ARG A 272 4.00 38.29 13.89
C ARG A 272 3.18 39.32 14.66
N ARG A 273 1.94 38.99 15.01
CA ARG A 273 1.06 39.88 15.81
C ARG A 273 1.58 40.11 17.23
N SER A 274 2.20 39.11 17.87
CA SER A 274 2.76 39.30 19.22
C SER A 274 4.02 40.16 19.22
N ARG A 275 4.81 40.13 18.13
CA ARG A 275 5.95 41.05 17.94
C ARG A 275 5.51 42.48 17.69
N ALA A 276 4.45 42.70 16.90
CA ALA A 276 3.95 44.04 16.57
C ALA A 276 3.31 44.79 17.76
N ARG A 277 3.02 44.10 18.87
CA ARG A 277 2.45 44.68 20.10
C ARG A 277 3.51 45.05 21.14
N ARG A 278 4.77 44.70 20.90
CA ARG A 278 5.92 45.07 21.74
C ARG A 278 6.58 46.30 21.17
#